data_AF-A0A7S2K5V8-F1
#
_entry.id   AF-A0A7S2K5V8-F1
#
_cell.length_a   1.000
_cell.length_b   1.000
_cell.length_c   1.000
_cell.angle_alpha   90.00
_cell.angle_beta   90.00
_cell.angle_gamma   90.00
#
_symmetry.space_group_name_H-M   'P 1'
#
loop_
_entity.id
_entity.type
_entity.pdbx_description
1 polymer ?
#
loop_
_entity_poly.entity_id
_entity_poly.type
_entity_poly.pdbx_seq_one_letter_code
_entity_poly.pdbx_strand_id
1 'polypeptide(L)'
;EDAMLSEVSALAGAKGALETFGADENGAVADVANGHFCSALLAASRIEILSRQGRMLMQTGALTEASTVFQYAQDEIPPILSALNAANKSSVIRNILSGVTIIHQAPKQLIVNEGILLFADGEYALAMDKFRAVMEAQRQESKLQTHGTTGHLENWLTVNDSLIPPALNNMALCALYTCQLEKAISLMESLVRENPSRYLTQELAFNLCTMYELGSDVGGRRKRVLQLIAKRFSLHDVPQASFRSN
;
A
#
# COMPACT_ATOMS: atom_id res chain seq x y z
N GLU A 1 -22.81 -16.68 2.94
CA GLU A 1 -24.01 -16.10 2.29
C GLU A 1 -24.32 -14.68 2.78
N ASP A 2 -24.36 -14.43 4.09
CA ASP A 2 -24.68 -13.08 4.62
C ASP A 2 -23.69 -11.96 4.22
N ALA A 3 -22.40 -12.27 4.08
CA ALA A 3 -21.41 -11.30 3.59
C ALA A 3 -21.65 -10.89 2.12
N MET A 4 -22.08 -11.83 1.26
CA MET A 4 -22.41 -11.55 -0.15
C MET A 4 -23.67 -10.69 -0.28
N LEU A 5 -24.69 -10.94 0.56
CA LEU A 5 -25.93 -10.16 0.55
C LEU A 5 -25.71 -8.72 1.06
N SER A 6 -24.79 -8.54 2.01
CA SER A 6 -24.31 -7.23 2.46
C SER A 6 -23.54 -6.48 1.36
N GLU A 7 -22.70 -7.18 0.60
CA GLU A 7 -21.98 -6.63 -0.56
C GLU A 7 -22.90 -6.18 -1.69
N VAL A 8 -23.93 -6.96 -2.02
CA VAL A 8 -24.95 -6.59 -3.02
C VAL A 8 -25.76 -5.38 -2.54
N SER A 9 -26.02 -5.27 -1.23
CA SER A 9 -26.72 -4.12 -0.64
C SER A 9 -25.86 -2.84 -0.65
N ALA A 10 -24.54 -2.95 -0.43
CA ALA A 10 -23.61 -1.82 -0.50
C ALA A 10 -23.37 -1.35 -1.95
N LEU A 11 -23.26 -2.29 -2.90
CA LEU A 11 -23.25 -1.99 -4.33
C LEU A 11 -24.59 -1.40 -4.80
N ALA A 12 -25.72 -1.86 -4.24
CA ALA A 12 -27.03 -1.27 -4.46
C ALA A 12 -27.16 0.12 -3.81
N GLY A 13 -26.47 0.39 -2.70
CA GLY A 13 -26.38 1.71 -2.07
C GLY A 13 -25.56 2.70 -2.89
N ALA A 14 -24.44 2.26 -3.46
CA ALA A 14 -23.67 3.04 -4.44
C ALA A 14 -24.47 3.27 -5.73
N LYS A 15 -25.21 2.25 -6.19
CA LYS A 15 -26.14 2.37 -7.32
C LYS A 15 -27.32 3.29 -7.00
N GLY A 16 -27.85 3.27 -5.78
CA GLY A 16 -28.92 4.16 -5.32
C GLY A 16 -28.46 5.62 -5.16
N ALA A 17 -27.20 5.84 -4.78
CA ALA A 17 -26.57 7.15 -4.84
C ALA A 17 -26.35 7.63 -6.28
N LEU A 18 -26.23 6.73 -7.25
CA LEU A 18 -26.22 7.06 -8.68
C LEU A 18 -27.62 7.31 -9.26
N GLU A 19 -28.63 6.52 -8.87
CA GLU A 19 -30.00 6.60 -9.38
C GLU A 19 -30.75 7.85 -8.85
N THR A 20 -30.45 8.29 -7.62
CA THR A 20 -31.01 9.54 -7.04
C THR A 20 -30.51 10.83 -7.71
N PHE A 21 -29.44 10.76 -8.50
CA PHE A 21 -28.93 11.89 -9.31
C PHE A 21 -29.44 11.88 -10.77
N GLY A 22 -30.20 10.85 -11.18
CA GLY A 22 -30.60 10.61 -12.58
C GLY A 22 -31.83 11.35 -13.08
N ALA A 23 -32.50 12.16 -12.24
CA ALA A 23 -33.69 12.92 -12.64
C ALA A 23 -33.34 14.39 -12.83
N ASP A 24 -32.79 14.74 -14.01
CA ASP A 24 -32.90 16.06 -14.69
C ASP A 24 -31.67 16.28 -15.59
N GLU A 25 -31.85 16.17 -16.92
CA GLU A 25 -30.94 16.54 -18.05
C GLU A 25 -29.44 16.14 -17.98
N ASN A 26 -28.99 15.55 -16.88
CA ASN A 26 -27.63 15.15 -16.50
C ASN A 26 -27.38 13.65 -16.71
N GLY A 27 -28.36 12.90 -17.23
CA GLY A 27 -28.31 11.44 -17.36
C GLY A 27 -27.14 10.95 -18.23
N ALA A 28 -26.81 11.64 -19.33
CA ALA A 28 -25.68 11.27 -20.18
C ALA A 28 -24.32 11.47 -19.49
N VAL A 29 -24.19 12.50 -18.64
CA VAL A 29 -22.97 12.78 -17.87
C VAL A 29 -22.83 11.77 -16.73
N ALA A 30 -23.94 11.38 -16.10
CA ALA A 30 -23.99 10.33 -15.09
C ALA A 30 -23.61 8.95 -15.66
N ASP A 31 -24.11 8.59 -16.85
CA ASP A 31 -23.76 7.33 -17.52
C ASP A 31 -22.28 7.26 -17.92
N VAL A 32 -21.72 8.36 -18.43
CA VAL A 32 -20.29 8.44 -18.76
C VAL A 32 -19.42 8.40 -17.50
N ALA A 33 -19.82 9.09 -16.43
CA ALA A 33 -19.15 9.03 -15.14
C ALA A 33 -19.17 7.61 -14.55
N ASN A 34 -20.30 6.92 -14.66
CA ASN A 34 -20.47 5.54 -14.22
C ASN A 34 -19.59 4.58 -15.03
N GLY A 35 -19.49 4.78 -16.34
CA GLY A 35 -18.60 4.00 -17.22
C GLY A 35 -17.11 4.16 -16.86
N HIS A 36 -16.65 5.40 -16.65
CA HIS A 36 -15.27 5.66 -16.21
C HIS A 36 -14.98 5.09 -14.82
N PHE A 37 -15.95 5.19 -13.90
CA PHE A 37 -15.82 4.64 -12.56
C PHE A 37 -15.71 3.11 -12.58
N CYS A 38 -16.66 2.42 -13.22
CA CYS A 38 -16.69 0.97 -13.28
C CYS A 38 -15.45 0.39 -13.97
N SER A 39 -15.03 1.00 -15.09
CA SER A 39 -13.83 0.55 -15.80
C SER A 39 -12.55 0.74 -14.97
N ALA A 40 -12.40 1.87 -14.28
CA ALA A 40 -11.25 2.10 -13.40
C ALA A 40 -11.26 1.19 -12.17
N LEU A 41 -12.42 0.94 -11.56
CA LEU A 41 -12.55 0.04 -10.42
C LEU A 41 -12.20 -1.40 -10.78
N LEU A 42 -12.69 -1.89 -11.93
CA LEU A 42 -12.35 -3.22 -12.43
C LEU A 42 -10.85 -3.34 -12.73
N ALA A 43 -10.28 -2.36 -13.42
CA ALA A 43 -8.84 -2.32 -13.72
C ALA A 43 -7.99 -2.30 -12.43
N ALA A 44 -8.33 -1.45 -11.47
CA ALA A 44 -7.63 -1.36 -10.20
C ALA A 44 -7.73 -2.67 -9.39
N SER A 45 -8.88 -3.34 -9.42
CA SER A 45 -9.07 -4.63 -8.77
C SER A 45 -8.24 -5.74 -9.44
N ARG A 46 -8.17 -5.76 -10.77
CA ARG A 46 -7.30 -6.67 -11.53
C ARG A 46 -5.83 -6.44 -11.21
N ILE A 47 -5.40 -5.18 -11.16
CA ILE A 47 -4.03 -4.82 -10.75
C ILE A 47 -3.71 -5.39 -9.38
N GLU A 48 -4.60 -5.22 -8.39
CA GLU A 48 -4.35 -5.73 -7.03
C GLU A 48 -4.25 -7.26 -7.00
N ILE A 49 -5.14 -7.96 -7.71
CA ILE A 49 -5.14 -9.43 -7.80
C ILE A 49 -3.86 -9.93 -8.46
N LEU A 50 -3.50 -9.39 -9.63
CA LEU A 50 -2.28 -9.74 -10.37
C LEU A 50 -1.04 -9.40 -9.54
N SER A 51 -1.05 -8.27 -8.83
CA SER A 51 0.04 -7.88 -7.95
C SER A 51 0.25 -8.90 -6.82
N ARG A 52 -0.83 -9.41 -6.21
CA ARG A 52 -0.73 -10.48 -5.21
C ARG A 52 -0.21 -11.78 -5.80
N GLN A 53 -0.70 -12.16 -6.97
CA GLN A 53 -0.24 -13.35 -7.68
C GLN A 53 1.26 -13.27 -8.01
N GLY A 54 1.72 -12.15 -8.55
CA GLY A 54 3.13 -11.92 -8.83
C GLY A 54 3.99 -12.01 -7.57
N ARG A 55 3.57 -11.41 -6.44
CA ARG A 55 4.29 -11.53 -5.16
C ARG A 55 4.36 -12.96 -4.63
N MET A 56 3.30 -13.76 -4.79
CA MET A 56 3.32 -15.19 -4.41
C MET A 56 4.31 -15.97 -5.29
N LEU A 57 4.33 -15.71 -6.60
CA LEU A 57 5.29 -16.34 -7.52
C LEU A 57 6.74 -16.00 -7.14
N MET A 58 6.99 -14.75 -6.74
CA MET A 58 8.31 -14.36 -6.22
C MET A 58 8.70 -15.14 -4.96
N GLN A 59 7.76 -15.36 -4.03
CA GLN A 59 8.03 -16.16 -2.82
C GLN A 59 8.37 -17.61 -3.14
N THR A 60 7.82 -18.16 -4.23
CA THR A 60 8.15 -19.51 -4.70
C THR A 60 9.41 -19.58 -5.57
N GLY A 61 10.06 -18.44 -5.85
CA GLY A 61 11.27 -18.35 -6.69
C GLY A 61 11.01 -18.29 -8.20
N ALA A 62 9.75 -18.20 -8.62
CA ALA A 62 9.33 -18.14 -10.02
C ALA A 62 9.38 -16.69 -10.55
N LEU A 63 10.59 -16.14 -10.68
CA LEU A 63 10.82 -14.72 -10.99
C LEU A 63 10.34 -14.33 -12.41
N THR A 64 10.56 -15.20 -13.39
CA THR A 64 10.15 -14.94 -14.79
C THR A 64 8.62 -14.87 -14.92
N GLU A 65 7.92 -15.79 -14.25
CA GLU A 65 6.48 -15.84 -14.19
C GLU A 65 5.92 -14.64 -13.43
N ALA A 66 6.56 -14.26 -12.31
CA ALA A 66 6.19 -13.07 -11.55
C ALA A 66 6.31 -11.79 -12.41
N SER A 67 7.41 -11.65 -13.15
CA SER A 67 7.62 -10.53 -14.07
C SER A 67 6.54 -10.46 -15.16
N THR A 68 6.20 -11.61 -15.75
CA THR A 68 5.12 -11.72 -16.74
C THR A 68 3.76 -11.30 -16.16
N VAL A 69 3.44 -11.74 -14.94
CA VAL A 69 2.19 -11.36 -14.26
C VAL A 69 2.16 -9.87 -13.92
N PHE A 70 3.28 -9.28 -13.51
CA PHE A 70 3.35 -7.83 -13.27
C PHE A 70 3.22 -7.02 -14.57
N GLN A 71 3.71 -7.53 -15.71
CA GLN A 71 3.47 -6.90 -17.00
C GLN A 71 1.97 -6.87 -17.33
N TYR A 72 1.24 -7.97 -17.14
CA TYR A 72 -0.21 -7.98 -17.32
C TYR A 72 -0.93 -6.99 -16.40
N ALA A 73 -0.43 -6.78 -15.18
CA ALA A 73 -0.97 -5.77 -14.29
C ALA A 73 -0.69 -4.34 -14.81
N GLN A 74 0.47 -4.11 -15.43
CA GLN A 74 0.80 -2.82 -16.03
C GLN A 74 -0.08 -2.48 -17.24
N ASP A 75 -0.48 -3.49 -18.02
CA ASP A 75 -1.35 -3.33 -19.18
C ASP A 75 -2.78 -2.88 -18.80
N GLU A 76 -3.17 -3.02 -17.51
CA GLU A 76 -4.46 -2.57 -16.97
C GLU A 76 -4.44 -1.10 -16.48
N ILE A 77 -3.33 -0.36 -16.62
CA ILE A 77 -3.23 1.08 -16.27
C ILE A 77 -4.14 2.00 -17.11
N PRO A 78 -4.30 1.85 -18.44
CA PRO A 78 -4.95 2.85 -19.27
C PRO A 78 -6.38 3.25 -18.83
N PRO A 79 -7.27 2.33 -18.42
CA PRO A 79 -8.58 2.68 -17.86
C PRO A 79 -8.51 3.59 -16.64
N ILE A 80 -7.54 3.39 -15.75
CA ILE A 80 -7.33 4.22 -14.55
C ILE A 80 -6.91 5.63 -14.96
N LEU A 81 -5.95 5.76 -15.87
CA LEU A 81 -5.50 7.07 -16.34
C LEU A 81 -6.63 7.83 -17.04
N SER A 82 -7.45 7.14 -17.83
CA SER A 82 -8.64 7.71 -18.47
C SER A 82 -9.61 8.28 -17.44
N ALA A 83 -9.93 7.52 -16.39
CA ALA A 83 -10.82 7.96 -15.33
C ALA A 83 -10.24 9.12 -14.51
N LEU A 84 -8.95 9.09 -14.17
CA LEU A 84 -8.28 10.19 -13.46
C LEU A 84 -8.22 11.46 -14.31
N ASN A 85 -7.98 11.34 -15.62
CA ASN A 85 -8.04 12.48 -16.54
C ASN A 85 -9.45 13.06 -16.67
N ALA A 86 -10.48 12.22 -16.66
CA ALA A 86 -11.88 12.66 -16.61
C ALA A 86 -12.20 13.36 -15.27
N ALA A 87 -11.65 12.88 -14.15
CA ALA A 87 -11.76 13.52 -12.83
C ALA A 87 -11.15 14.92 -12.78
N ASN A 88 -10.08 15.17 -13.55
CA ASN A 88 -9.50 16.51 -13.66
C ASN A 88 -10.46 17.49 -14.36
N LYS A 89 -11.31 16.99 -15.26
CA LYS A 89 -12.28 17.78 -16.03
C LYS A 89 -13.64 17.91 -15.36
N SER A 90 -14.04 16.95 -14.51
CA SER A 90 -15.36 16.92 -13.86
C SER A 90 -15.25 16.75 -12.35
N SER A 91 -15.83 17.69 -11.58
CA SER A 91 -15.89 17.63 -10.12
C SER A 91 -16.72 16.45 -9.61
N VAL A 92 -17.75 16.02 -10.35
CA VAL A 92 -18.59 14.87 -10.00
C VAL A 92 -17.78 13.57 -10.02
N ILE A 93 -17.04 13.34 -11.12
CA ILE A 93 -16.17 12.16 -11.28
C ILE A 93 -15.06 12.18 -10.22
N ARG A 94 -14.50 13.36 -9.91
CA ARG A 94 -13.49 13.52 -8.87
C ARG A 94 -14.00 13.11 -7.49
N ASN A 95 -15.20 13.55 -7.11
CA ASN A 95 -15.78 13.21 -5.81
C ASN A 95 -16.01 11.69 -5.69
N ILE A 96 -16.54 11.06 -6.74
CA ILE A 96 -16.77 9.61 -6.77
C ILE A 96 -15.44 8.84 -6.66
N LEU A 97 -14.44 9.19 -7.46
CA LEU A 97 -13.15 8.49 -7.46
C LEU A 97 -12.36 8.72 -6.16
N SER A 98 -12.44 9.91 -5.58
CA SER A 98 -11.74 10.24 -4.33
C SER A 98 -12.15 9.37 -3.15
N GLY A 99 -13.38 8.82 -3.17
CA GLY A 99 -13.88 7.89 -2.16
C GLY A 99 -13.34 6.46 -2.31
N VAL A 100 -12.62 6.15 -3.40
CA VAL A 100 -12.19 4.80 -3.73
C VAL A 100 -10.67 4.70 -3.74
N THR A 101 -10.12 4.28 -2.60
CA THR A 101 -8.66 4.19 -2.34
C THR A 101 -7.93 3.28 -3.32
N ILE A 102 -8.54 2.14 -3.69
CA ILE A 102 -7.92 1.14 -4.58
C ILE A 102 -7.53 1.71 -5.95
N ILE A 103 -8.32 2.65 -6.49
CA ILE A 103 -8.04 3.28 -7.79
C ILE A 103 -6.79 4.16 -7.71
N HIS A 104 -6.66 4.92 -6.64
CA HIS A 104 -5.49 5.78 -6.41
C HIS A 104 -4.24 4.98 -6.00
N GLN A 105 -4.43 3.82 -5.38
CA GLN A 105 -3.33 2.98 -4.90
C GLN A 105 -2.77 2.04 -5.96
N ALA A 106 -3.59 1.58 -6.91
CA ALA A 106 -3.18 0.62 -7.94
C ALA A 106 -1.93 1.04 -8.74
N PRO A 107 -1.78 2.29 -9.24
CA PRO A 107 -0.55 2.69 -9.92
C PRO A 107 0.69 2.63 -9.01
N LYS A 108 0.54 2.99 -7.73
CA LYS A 108 1.63 2.93 -6.75
C LYS A 108 2.03 1.50 -6.44
N GLN A 109 1.05 0.59 -6.38
CA GLN A 109 1.27 -0.84 -6.16
C GLN A 109 2.16 -1.44 -7.27
N LEU A 110 1.96 -1.02 -8.51
CA LEU A 110 2.81 -1.46 -9.64
C LEU A 110 4.26 -0.99 -9.49
N ILE A 111 4.48 0.25 -9.04
CA ILE A 111 5.83 0.77 -8.77
C ILE A 111 6.49 -0.02 -7.63
N VAL A 112 5.74 -0.39 -6.59
CA VAL A 112 6.24 -1.28 -5.53
C VAL A 112 6.64 -2.63 -6.11
N ASN A 113 5.80 -3.25 -6.94
CA ASN A 113 6.09 -4.55 -7.55
C ASN A 113 7.37 -4.49 -8.42
N GLU A 114 7.53 -3.43 -9.22
CA GLU A 114 8.74 -3.19 -10.00
C GLU A 114 9.98 -3.07 -9.09
N GLY A 115 9.86 -2.35 -7.97
CA GLY A 115 10.92 -2.27 -6.97
C GLY A 115 11.28 -3.63 -6.36
N ILE A 116 10.30 -4.51 -6.14
CA ILE A 116 10.54 -5.87 -5.61
C ILE A 116 11.23 -6.75 -6.67
N LEU A 117 10.86 -6.65 -7.96
CA LEU A 117 11.58 -7.32 -9.05
C LEU A 117 13.04 -6.88 -9.11
N LEU A 118 13.28 -5.56 -9.16
CA LEU A 118 14.64 -5.00 -9.19
C LEU A 118 15.46 -5.44 -7.97
N PHE A 119 14.82 -5.54 -6.80
CA PHE A 119 15.47 -6.08 -5.61
C PHE A 119 15.88 -7.53 -5.78
N ALA A 120 15.03 -8.37 -6.38
CA ALA A 120 15.34 -9.77 -6.66
C ALA A 120 16.47 -9.93 -7.69
N ASP A 121 16.58 -9.00 -8.65
CA ASP A 121 17.66 -8.96 -9.64
C ASP A 121 18.99 -8.43 -9.08
N GLY A 122 19.01 -7.95 -7.84
CA GLY A 122 20.21 -7.37 -7.19
C GLY A 122 20.44 -5.89 -7.49
N GLU A 123 19.53 -5.25 -8.23
CA GLU A 123 19.59 -3.82 -8.59
C GLU A 123 19.07 -2.94 -7.44
N TYR A 124 19.75 -3.01 -6.29
CA TYR A 124 19.29 -2.39 -5.04
C TYR A 124 19.16 -0.86 -5.10
N ALA A 125 19.96 -0.19 -5.92
CA ALA A 125 19.88 1.26 -6.09
C ALA A 125 18.57 1.67 -6.79
N LEU A 126 18.27 1.02 -7.92
CA LEU A 126 17.05 1.26 -8.67
C LEU A 126 15.81 0.86 -7.87
N ALA A 127 15.86 -0.29 -7.18
CA ALA A 127 14.78 -0.73 -6.28
C ALA A 127 14.47 0.32 -5.20
N MET A 128 15.52 0.85 -4.55
CA MET A 128 15.38 1.88 -3.51
C MET A 128 14.75 3.17 -4.05
N ASP A 129 15.05 3.56 -5.30
CA ASP A 129 14.43 4.73 -5.93
C ASP A 129 12.94 4.51 -6.22
N LYS A 130 12.55 3.31 -6.66
CA LYS A 130 11.12 2.95 -6.84
C LYS A 130 10.34 3.02 -5.53
N PHE A 131 10.88 2.46 -4.45
CA PHE A 131 10.23 2.52 -3.14
C PHE A 131 10.13 3.95 -2.58
N ARG A 132 11.17 4.77 -2.80
CA ARG A 132 11.15 6.19 -2.43
C ARG A 132 10.07 6.96 -3.18
N ALA A 133 9.94 6.74 -4.48
CA ALA A 133 8.93 7.40 -5.30
C ALA A 133 7.50 7.13 -4.80
N VAL A 134 7.20 5.88 -4.43
CA VAL A 134 5.89 5.50 -3.85
C VAL A 134 5.62 6.21 -2.53
N MET A 135 6.64 6.25 -1.66
CA MET A 135 6.58 6.92 -0.37
C MET A 135 6.29 8.42 -0.49
N GLU A 136 7.01 9.10 -1.39
CA GLU A 136 6.85 10.54 -1.62
C GLU A 136 5.46 10.84 -2.18
N ALA A 137 4.99 10.05 -3.15
CA ALA A 137 3.65 10.18 -3.71
C ALA A 137 2.56 10.03 -2.62
N GLN A 138 2.67 9.01 -1.76
CA GLN A 138 1.65 8.77 -0.74
C GLN A 138 1.67 9.81 0.38
N ARG A 139 2.85 10.31 0.78
CA ARG A 139 2.97 11.41 1.76
C ARG A 139 2.44 12.73 1.24
N GLN A 140 2.53 12.98 -0.07
CA GLN A 140 1.90 14.14 -0.70
C GLN A 140 0.37 14.03 -0.64
N GLU A 141 -0.19 12.86 -0.93
CA GLU A 141 -1.64 12.63 -0.87
C GLU A 141 -2.21 12.75 0.55
N SER A 142 -1.52 12.24 1.57
CA SER A 142 -1.97 12.37 2.97
C SER A 142 -2.03 13.84 3.44
N LYS A 143 -1.27 14.76 2.84
CA LYS A 143 -1.35 16.20 3.15
C LYS A 143 -2.57 16.87 2.50
N LEU A 144 -3.10 16.29 1.42
CA LEU A 144 -4.24 16.81 0.66
C LEU A 144 -5.58 16.31 1.19
N GLN A 145 -5.61 15.19 1.93
CA GLN A 145 -6.83 14.57 2.46
C GLN A 145 -7.12 15.05 3.90
N THR A 146 -7.99 16.05 4.05
CA THR A 146 -8.65 16.38 5.33
C THR A 146 -9.85 15.46 5.55
N HIS A 147 -9.72 14.53 6.50
CA HIS A 147 -10.76 13.73 7.15
C HIS A 147 -12.00 13.37 6.30
N GLY A 148 -11.83 12.43 5.35
CA GLY A 148 -12.94 11.62 4.86
C GLY A 148 -13.00 10.33 5.68
N THR A 149 -14.15 10.05 6.29
CA THR A 149 -14.43 8.76 6.93
C THR A 149 -14.34 7.66 5.90
N THR A 150 -13.23 6.93 5.88
CA THR A 150 -13.06 5.71 5.09
C THR A 150 -13.98 4.66 5.68
N GLY A 151 -15.09 4.36 4.99
CA GLY A 151 -15.87 3.16 5.25
C GLY A 151 -14.93 1.96 5.15
N HIS A 152 -14.65 1.35 6.29
CA HIS A 152 -13.83 0.15 6.37
C HIS A 152 -14.64 -0.99 5.75
N LEU A 153 -14.55 -1.13 4.43
CA LEU A 153 -15.12 -2.28 3.74
C LEU A 153 -14.19 -3.45 4.04
N GLU A 154 -14.50 -4.28 5.03
CA GLU A 154 -13.77 -5.53 5.33
C GLU A 154 -13.94 -6.54 4.18
N ASN A 155 -13.30 -6.26 3.05
CA ASN A 155 -13.31 -7.07 1.84
C ASN A 155 -11.96 -7.75 1.63
N TRP A 156 -11.94 -8.87 0.89
CA TRP A 156 -10.68 -9.49 0.44
C TRP A 156 -9.86 -8.55 -0.47
N LEU A 157 -10.51 -7.54 -1.05
CA LEU A 157 -9.90 -6.43 -1.80
C LEU A 157 -9.48 -5.24 -0.93
N THR A 158 -9.51 -5.37 0.41
CA THR A 158 -8.89 -4.38 1.30
C THR A 158 -7.45 -4.21 0.89
N VAL A 159 -7.16 -3.05 0.31
CA VAL A 159 -5.78 -2.64 0.09
C VAL A 159 -5.33 -2.07 1.42
N ASN A 160 -4.17 -2.52 1.93
CA ASN A 160 -3.58 -1.89 3.10
C ASN A 160 -3.54 -0.37 2.84
N ASP A 161 -4.16 0.43 3.72
CA ASP A 161 -4.30 1.89 3.58
C ASP A 161 -2.98 2.63 3.30
N SER A 162 -1.84 1.96 3.48
CA SER A 162 -0.53 2.53 3.29
C SER A 162 0.48 1.55 2.72
N LEU A 163 1.10 1.94 1.59
CA LEU A 163 2.29 1.29 1.02
C LEU A 163 3.60 1.77 1.66
N ILE A 164 3.54 2.75 2.56
CA ILE A 164 4.72 3.30 3.25
C ILE A 164 5.49 2.22 4.04
N PRO A 165 4.85 1.40 4.90
CA PRO A 165 5.56 0.36 5.65
C PRO A 165 6.28 -0.67 4.78
N PRO A 166 5.63 -1.31 3.78
CA PRO A 166 6.33 -2.28 2.93
C PRO A 166 7.43 -1.62 2.09
N ALA A 167 7.22 -0.40 1.58
CA ALA A 167 8.24 0.34 0.84
C ALA A 167 9.47 0.65 1.70
N LEU A 168 9.28 1.16 2.93
CA LEU A 168 10.38 1.48 3.85
C LEU A 168 11.13 0.24 4.33
N ASN A 169 10.41 -0.86 4.60
CA ASN A 169 11.05 -2.12 4.93
C ASN A 169 11.96 -2.59 3.79
N ASN A 170 11.46 -2.58 2.56
CA ASN A 170 12.26 -2.97 1.39
C ASN A 170 13.42 -1.99 1.12
N MET A 171 13.26 -0.68 1.35
CA MET A 171 14.37 0.29 1.30
C MET A 171 15.45 -0.01 2.36
N ALA A 172 15.04 -0.37 3.58
CA ALA A 172 15.97 -0.72 4.64
C ALA A 172 16.72 -2.02 4.29
N LEU A 173 16.06 -3.00 3.68
CA LEU A 173 16.73 -4.18 3.12
C LEU A 173 17.71 -3.77 2.01
N CYS A 174 17.33 -2.93 1.04
CA CYS A 174 18.26 -2.43 0.01
C CYS A 174 19.51 -1.78 0.64
N ALA A 175 19.32 -0.98 1.69
CA ALA A 175 20.42 -0.37 2.44
C ALA A 175 21.29 -1.41 3.15
N LEU A 176 20.69 -2.47 3.72
CA LEU A 176 21.42 -3.57 4.36
C LEU A 176 22.27 -4.37 3.35
N TYR A 177 21.70 -4.74 2.20
CA TYR A 177 22.40 -5.46 1.12
C TYR A 177 23.53 -4.63 0.48
N THR A 178 23.47 -3.31 0.61
CA THR A 178 24.54 -2.39 0.17
C THR A 178 25.45 -1.93 1.32
N CYS A 179 25.48 -2.68 2.42
CA CYS A 179 26.33 -2.45 3.60
C CYS A 179 26.15 -1.10 4.32
N GLN A 180 24.99 -0.46 4.16
CA GLN A 180 24.63 0.82 4.80
C GLN A 180 23.75 0.57 6.05
N LEU A 181 24.30 -0.12 7.05
CA LEU A 181 23.55 -0.56 8.25
C LEU A 181 22.88 0.60 9.01
N GLU A 182 23.60 1.69 9.29
CA GLU A 182 23.02 2.85 10.02
C GLU A 182 21.87 3.50 9.23
N LYS A 183 21.94 3.50 7.89
CA LYS A 183 20.85 3.99 7.04
C LYS A 183 19.64 3.07 7.13
N ALA A 184 19.84 1.76 7.09
CA ALA A 184 18.76 0.77 7.24
C ALA A 184 18.04 0.93 8.59
N ILE A 185 18.80 1.07 9.68
CA ILE A 185 18.28 1.35 11.02
C ILE A 185 17.50 2.66 11.04
N SER A 186 18.09 3.75 10.53
CA SER A 186 17.43 5.06 10.50
C SER A 186 16.11 5.06 9.74
N LEU A 187 16.02 4.29 8.64
CA LEU A 187 14.79 4.14 7.85
C LEU A 187 13.70 3.41 8.66
N MET A 188 14.01 2.26 9.26
CA MET A 188 13.02 1.53 10.07
C MET A 188 12.62 2.28 11.35
N GLU A 189 13.56 2.93 12.04
CA GLU A 189 13.23 3.78 13.19
C GLU A 189 12.35 4.97 12.80
N SER A 190 12.45 5.47 11.56
CA SER A 190 11.60 6.58 11.11
C SER A 190 10.11 6.20 11.09
N LEU A 191 9.78 4.95 10.75
CA LEU A 191 8.41 4.41 10.87
C LEU A 191 7.96 4.42 12.33
N VAL A 192 8.79 3.89 13.22
CA VAL A 192 8.48 3.83 14.66
C VAL A 192 8.29 5.24 15.22
N ARG A 193 9.12 6.22 14.82
CA ARG A 193 8.96 7.62 15.24
C ARG A 193 7.68 8.27 14.70
N GLU A 194 7.25 7.91 13.49
CA GLU A 194 6.06 8.47 12.84
C GLU A 194 4.77 8.03 13.54
N ASN A 195 4.61 6.71 13.74
CA ASN A 195 3.49 6.17 14.51
C ASN A 195 3.84 4.78 15.08
N PRO A 196 4.25 4.70 16.37
CA PRO A 196 4.58 3.42 17.00
C PRO A 196 3.43 2.42 16.98
N SER A 197 2.20 2.87 17.24
CA SER A 197 1.04 1.99 17.33
C SER A 197 0.66 1.35 16.01
N ARG A 198 0.92 2.05 14.89
CA ARG A 198 0.60 1.55 13.55
C ARG A 198 1.73 0.74 12.93
N TYR A 199 2.98 1.12 13.18
CA TYR A 199 4.11 0.62 12.41
C TYR A 199 5.04 -0.33 13.18
N LEU A 200 5.02 -0.32 14.51
CA LEU A 200 5.83 -1.25 15.29
C LEU A 200 5.16 -2.62 15.33
N THR A 201 5.29 -3.39 14.24
CA THR A 201 4.84 -4.78 14.16
C THR A 201 5.89 -5.74 14.73
N GLN A 202 5.51 -7.01 14.92
CA GLN A 202 6.42 -8.08 15.31
C GLN A 202 7.61 -8.22 14.34
N GLU A 203 7.37 -8.16 13.03
CA GLU A 203 8.39 -8.29 11.99
C GLU A 203 9.35 -7.09 12.00
N LEU A 204 8.82 -5.86 12.12
CA LEU A 204 9.66 -4.67 12.17
C LEU A 204 10.53 -4.66 13.45
N ALA A 205 9.96 -5.04 14.59
CA ALA A 205 10.67 -5.12 15.86
C ALA A 205 11.80 -6.16 15.81
N PHE A 206 11.54 -7.32 15.19
CA PHE A 206 12.54 -8.35 14.97
C PHE A 206 13.68 -7.84 14.08
N ASN A 207 13.36 -7.28 12.91
CA ASN A 207 14.35 -6.74 11.97
C ASN A 207 15.23 -5.65 12.61
N LEU A 208 14.63 -4.72 13.37
CA LEU A 208 15.37 -3.70 14.11
C LEU A 208 16.30 -4.30 15.17
N CYS A 209 15.84 -5.30 15.93
CA CYS A 209 16.67 -5.96 16.93
C CYS A 209 17.86 -6.68 16.29
N THR A 210 17.65 -7.38 15.18
CA THR A 210 18.73 -8.02 14.42
C THR A 210 19.74 -6.97 13.94
N MET A 211 19.29 -5.86 13.34
CA MET A 211 20.19 -4.79 12.88
C MET A 211 20.94 -4.10 14.03
N TYR A 212 20.31 -3.91 15.19
CA TYR A 212 20.98 -3.37 16.38
C TYR A 212 22.07 -4.28 16.92
N GLU A 213 21.93 -5.59 16.77
CA GLU A 213 22.96 -6.55 17.19
C GLU A 213 24.11 -6.62 16.18
N LEU A 214 23.84 -6.37 14.89
CA LEU A 214 24.87 -6.21 13.86
C LEU A 214 25.71 -4.93 14.07
N GLY A 215 25.09 -3.84 14.56
CA GLY A 215 25.76 -2.56 14.83
C GLY A 215 26.29 -2.51 16.26
N SER A 216 27.54 -2.90 16.47
CA SER A 216 28.08 -3.13 17.83
C SER A 216 28.19 -1.85 18.68
N ASP A 217 28.08 -2.08 20.00
CA ASP A 217 28.27 -1.19 21.16
C ASP A 217 27.02 -0.51 21.77
N VAL A 218 26.05 -0.03 20.99
CA VAL A 218 24.82 0.61 21.53
C VAL A 218 23.52 -0.18 21.30
N GLY A 219 23.59 -1.32 20.63
CA GLY A 219 22.43 -2.14 20.26
C GLY A 219 21.55 -2.53 21.46
N GLY A 220 22.16 -2.92 22.58
CA GLY A 220 21.43 -3.28 23.81
C GLY A 220 20.67 -2.12 24.46
N ARG A 221 21.10 -0.86 24.23
CA ARG A 221 20.37 0.33 24.67
C ARG A 221 19.21 0.64 23.73
N ARG A 222 19.43 0.63 22.41
CA ARG A 222 18.39 0.88 21.40
C ARG A 222 17.27 -0.15 21.48
N LYS A 223 17.60 -1.44 21.68
CA LYS A 223 16.65 -2.54 21.95
C LYS A 223 15.80 -2.31 23.19
N ARG A 224 16.39 -1.84 24.31
CA ARG A 224 15.65 -1.47 25.53
C ARG A 224 14.69 -0.31 25.29
N VAL A 225 15.09 0.70 24.52
CA VAL A 225 14.22 1.82 24.16
C VAL A 225 13.02 1.31 23.33
N LEU A 226 13.26 0.42 22.37
CA LEU A 226 12.19 -0.16 21.55
C LEU A 226 11.17 -0.95 22.40
N GLN A 227 11.64 -1.72 23.38
CA GLN A 227 10.77 -2.42 24.36
C GLN A 227 9.96 -1.44 25.23
N LEU A 228 10.55 -0.31 25.64
CA LEU A 228 9.84 0.72 26.40
C LEU A 228 8.76 1.40 25.56
N ILE A 229 9.03 1.64 24.27
CA ILE A 229 8.03 2.15 23.32
C ILE A 229 6.86 1.15 23.23
N ALA A 230 7.13 -0.13 22.98
CA ALA A 230 6.07 -1.14 22.88
C ALA A 230 5.19 -1.22 24.14
N LYS A 231 5.80 -1.14 25.33
CA LYS A 231 5.06 -1.08 26.60
C LYS A 231 4.23 0.19 26.75
N ARG A 232 4.77 1.34 26.37
CA ARG A 232 4.11 2.65 26.51
C ARG A 232 2.88 2.77 25.61
N PHE A 233 2.93 2.19 24.42
CA PHE A 233 1.82 2.19 23.46
C PHE A 233 0.90 0.98 23.60
N SER A 234 1.06 0.17 24.66
CA SER A 234 0.25 -1.02 24.95
C SER A 234 0.14 -1.98 23.77
N LEU A 235 1.25 -2.22 23.06
CA LEU A 235 1.29 -3.11 21.89
C LEU A 235 1.38 -4.57 22.34
N HIS A 236 0.25 -5.10 22.77
CA HIS A 236 0.11 -6.49 23.24
C HIS A 236 0.39 -7.51 22.13
N ASP A 237 0.22 -7.11 20.87
CA ASP A 237 0.41 -7.96 19.70
C ASP A 237 1.88 -8.12 19.30
N VAL A 238 2.80 -7.39 19.94
CA VAL A 238 4.25 -7.55 19.74
C VAL A 238 4.82 -8.37 20.90
N PRO A 239 4.97 -9.70 20.75
CA PRO A 239 5.42 -10.55 21.84
C PRO A 239 6.84 -10.21 22.26
N GLN A 240 7.20 -10.51 23.52
CA GLN A 240 8.57 -10.28 24.00
C GLN A 240 9.63 -11.04 23.19
N ALA A 241 9.24 -12.14 22.54
CA ALA A 241 10.08 -12.91 21.64
C ALA A 241 10.55 -12.10 20.42
N SER A 242 9.75 -11.14 19.93
CA SER A 242 10.14 -10.26 18.80
C SER A 242 11.36 -9.40 19.10
N PHE A 243 11.65 -9.18 20.39
CA PHE A 243 12.83 -8.42 20.81
C PHE A 243 14.03 -9.31 21.12
N ARG A 244 13.94 -10.63 20.99
CA ARG A 244 15.06 -11.55 21.21
C ARG A 244 15.57 -12.01 19.85
N SER A 245 16.88 -11.92 19.60
CA SER A 245 17.48 -12.78 18.59
C SER A 245 17.72 -14.13 19.25
N ASN A 246 17.41 -15.21 18.52
CA ASN A 246 17.76 -16.57 18.92
C ASN A 246 19.27 -16.73 19.06
#